data_AF-A0ABD3U0K0-F1
#
_entry.id   AF-A0ABD3U0K0-F1
#
_cell.length_a   1.000
_cell.length_b   1.000
_cell.length_c   1.000
_cell.angle_alpha   90.00
_cell.angle_beta   90.00
_cell.angle_gamma   90.00
#
_symmetry.space_group_name_H-M   'P 1'
#
loop_
_entity.id
_entity.type
_entity.pdbx_description
1 polymer ?
#
loop_
_entity_poly.entity_id
_entity_poly.type
_entity_poly.pdbx_seq_one_letter_code
_entity_poly.pdbx_strand_id
1 'polypeptide(L)'
;TEPVQSKQFPYCPYQKDGTMYGILLESVQEYICRDYGSDLWQKILEHAGLKNMVFSTHKTYKDDNLKKIAAACCVVLAKGSMDEYMDYFGKCFVEFCISYGYDKVLRVAGRHFRDFLHGIDNLHEVLRFSFPKMRSPSFIIESEDEQGCILIYRSKRYGFKNYVTGQLKQCAKIFYKVEIQVEIQDEEFVDNKYHVRFRLNFDNSGYKSPFCRRASSEIYRFSSISSTTFFRVLTLQSVTFELEYRYIISQFTDQSGASSDSSGHRKHLLLRGQMKFIQDWNAIIFLCTPLLNNLDVLENVGLFISDLNMFDNSQDMVMAGWQHASELECSIEHQVEKIELIKENMEKLEEWRKKSNDLLYSMIPCTIADRLKHGEDPIKTCEAFDEVTIMFSYLVGFSEICGQASAIQIVECINNVFTLFDNIIDKYDVFKVETLGDAVYMVAGGVPDRKPNHAESVAGLALELMEKSQTLKDPITDKKLRTRIGMHTGSVVGGVVGKRMPQYCLFGDTVNTASRMQTYSEPGHIHLSEPCHKCLEETEFVTVLRGKVNIKKYQRQVLIMSEISETGLNKIRNIREKSEQCSHNPCILKQCRKYYSKFEQCRKYQRQVLTV
;
A
#
# COMPACT_ATOMS: atom_id res chain seq x y z
N THR A 1 46.72 8.47 24.02
CA THR A 1 47.34 9.73 24.46
C THR A 1 47.02 10.77 23.41
N GLU A 2 46.01 11.63 23.50
CA GLU A 2 45.18 12.20 24.57
C GLU A 2 43.72 12.28 24.07
N PRO A 3 42.69 12.36 24.92
CA PRO A 3 41.33 12.61 24.46
C PRO A 3 41.25 14.04 23.90
N VAL A 4 40.86 14.20 22.64
CA VAL A 4 40.55 15.50 22.05
C VAL A 4 39.42 16.11 22.87
N GLN A 5 39.77 17.11 23.68
CA GLN A 5 38.84 17.90 24.46
C GLN A 5 37.75 18.44 23.53
N SER A 6 36.52 18.05 23.81
CA SER A 6 35.32 18.69 23.27
C SER A 6 35.38 20.17 23.64
N LYS A 7 35.79 21.04 22.71
CA LYS A 7 35.57 22.48 22.84
C LYS A 7 34.07 22.68 22.99
N GLN A 8 33.63 22.96 24.22
CA GLN A 8 32.28 23.44 24.48
C GLN A 8 32.11 24.74 23.69
N PHE A 9 31.24 24.70 22.69
CA PHE A 9 30.75 25.89 22.00
C PHE A 9 29.98 26.76 23.00
N PRO A 10 29.93 28.10 22.81
CA PRO A 10 29.06 28.95 23.60
C PRO A 10 27.61 28.45 23.44
N TYR A 11 27.09 27.88 24.52
CA TYR A 11 25.71 27.41 24.62
C TYR A 11 24.79 28.61 24.41
N CYS A 12 23.99 28.62 23.34
CA CYS A 12 22.89 29.56 23.22
C CYS A 12 21.74 29.05 24.12
N PRO A 13 21.34 29.76 25.19
CA PRO A 13 20.44 29.22 26.22
C PRO A 13 18.97 29.06 25.81
N TYR A 14 18.62 29.23 24.52
CA TYR A 14 17.23 29.24 24.03
C TYR A 14 17.02 28.45 22.72
N GLN A 15 17.44 27.18 22.64
CA GLN A 15 16.92 26.26 21.61
C GLN A 15 15.67 25.53 22.15
N LYS A 16 14.49 26.15 22.02
CA LYS A 16 13.21 25.39 22.04
C LYS A 16 13.09 24.61 20.74
N ASP A 17 12.68 23.34 20.83
CA ASP A 17 12.54 22.34 19.75
C ASP A 17 12.22 22.94 18.36
N GLY A 18 13.26 23.08 17.53
CA GLY A 18 13.14 23.50 16.13
C GLY A 18 12.96 22.29 15.21
N THR A 19 12.06 22.40 14.23
CA THR A 19 11.79 21.36 13.23
C THR A 19 12.14 21.81 11.81
N MET A 20 12.75 20.94 11.01
CA MET A 20 13.10 21.12 9.60
C MET A 20 12.34 20.15 8.69
N TYR A 21 12.10 20.54 7.44
CA TYR A 21 11.47 19.65 6.45
C TYR A 21 12.44 18.58 5.95
N GLY A 22 11.89 17.41 5.63
CA GLY A 22 12.62 16.25 5.13
C GLY A 22 13.27 16.48 3.78
N ILE A 23 12.78 17.43 2.97
CA ILE A 23 13.40 17.79 1.69
C ILE A 23 14.90 18.11 1.80
N LEU A 24 15.31 18.75 2.91
CA LEU A 24 16.72 19.09 3.17
C LEU A 24 17.57 17.85 3.52
N LEU A 25 16.96 16.83 4.12
CA LEU A 25 17.64 15.59 4.53
C LEU A 25 17.66 14.59 3.37
N GLU A 26 16.58 14.54 2.60
CA GLU A 26 16.44 13.74 1.40
C GLU A 26 17.42 14.19 0.30
N SER A 27 17.63 15.51 0.14
CA SER A 27 18.65 16.02 -0.80
C SER A 27 20.06 15.55 -0.45
N VAL A 28 20.37 15.45 0.85
CA VAL A 28 21.67 14.93 1.31
C VAL A 28 21.74 13.42 1.13
N GLN A 29 20.67 12.70 1.44
CA GLN A 29 20.59 11.25 1.24
C GLN A 29 20.82 10.86 -0.23
N GLU A 30 20.11 11.49 -1.16
CA GLU A 30 20.24 11.18 -2.59
C GLU A 30 21.67 11.39 -3.08
N TYR A 31 22.29 12.50 -2.69
CA TYR A 31 23.63 12.85 -3.13
C TYR A 31 24.71 11.95 -2.52
N ILE A 32 24.61 11.63 -1.22
CA ILE A 32 25.56 10.70 -0.58
C ILE A 32 25.41 9.29 -1.16
N CYS A 33 24.18 8.83 -1.40
CA CYS A 33 23.95 7.55 -2.06
C CYS A 33 24.50 7.53 -3.50
N ARG A 34 24.41 8.65 -4.22
CA ARG A 34 24.94 8.79 -5.58
C ARG A 34 26.47 8.78 -5.62
N ASP A 35 27.12 9.54 -4.74
CA ASP A 35 28.57 9.73 -4.76
C ASP A 35 29.34 8.61 -4.03
N TYR A 36 28.75 8.05 -2.96
CA TYR A 36 29.44 7.10 -2.07
C TYR A 36 28.71 5.77 -1.85
N GLY A 37 27.51 5.59 -2.41
CA GLY A 37 26.72 4.36 -2.31
C GLY A 37 25.83 4.25 -1.06
N SER A 38 24.85 3.36 -1.11
CA SER A 38 23.85 3.14 -0.05
C SER A 38 24.45 2.58 1.24
N ASP A 39 25.52 1.80 1.16
CA ASP A 39 26.14 1.15 2.31
C ASP A 39 26.85 2.16 3.22
N LEU A 40 27.47 3.18 2.63
CA LEU A 40 28.11 4.24 3.40
C LEU A 40 27.06 5.14 4.07
N TRP A 41 25.96 5.42 3.39
CA TRP A 41 24.85 6.17 3.95
C TRP A 41 24.29 5.49 5.22
N GLN A 42 24.13 4.16 5.21
CA GLN A 42 23.72 3.43 6.40
C GLN A 42 24.72 3.59 7.56
N LYS A 43 26.03 3.50 7.30
CA LYS A 43 27.08 3.71 8.32
C LYS A 43 27.04 5.13 8.91
N ILE A 44 26.75 6.13 8.08
CA ILE A 44 26.60 7.54 8.51
C ILE A 44 25.36 7.67 9.42
N LEU A 45 24.23 7.07 9.06
CA LEU A 45 23.03 7.07 9.89
C LEU A 45 23.23 6.37 11.23
N GLU A 46 23.99 5.27 11.26
CA GLU A 46 24.34 4.58 12.51
C GLU A 46 25.20 5.48 13.43
N HIS A 47 26.23 6.14 12.89
CA HIS A 47 27.06 7.08 13.66
C HIS A 47 26.30 8.34 14.11
N ALA A 48 25.32 8.80 13.33
CA ALA A 48 24.47 9.94 13.68
C ALA A 48 23.40 9.60 14.73
N GLY A 49 23.22 8.32 15.09
CA GLY A 49 22.18 7.85 16.00
C GLY A 49 20.77 7.87 15.38
N LEU A 50 20.67 7.78 14.05
CA LEU A 50 19.43 7.88 13.25
C LEU A 50 19.14 6.54 12.55
N LYS A 51 19.27 5.42 13.26
CA LYS A 51 19.10 4.08 12.68
C LYS A 51 17.67 3.88 12.16
N ASN A 52 17.55 3.30 10.96
CA ASN A 52 16.29 2.98 10.27
C ASN A 52 15.38 4.19 9.95
N MET A 53 15.91 5.42 9.91
CA MET A 53 15.14 6.57 9.45
C MET A 53 15.14 6.66 7.93
N VAL A 54 13.94 6.69 7.35
CA VAL A 54 13.72 7.07 5.95
C VAL A 54 13.23 8.52 5.94
N PHE A 55 13.89 9.36 5.15
CA PHE A 55 13.49 10.75 4.99
C PHE A 55 12.40 10.87 3.94
N SER A 56 11.39 11.69 4.21
CA SER A 56 10.29 11.98 3.29
C SER A 56 10.13 13.49 3.17
N THR A 57 9.98 13.98 1.95
CA THR A 57 10.04 15.41 1.59
C THR A 57 9.18 16.30 2.50
N HIS A 58 7.89 15.96 2.68
CA HIS A 58 6.92 16.77 3.42
C HIS A 58 6.85 16.49 4.92
N LYS A 59 7.63 15.53 5.44
CA LYS A 59 7.67 15.24 6.88
C LYS A 59 8.63 16.20 7.58
N THR A 60 8.36 16.51 8.85
CA THR A 60 9.23 17.37 9.67
C THR A 60 10.07 16.54 10.63
N TYR A 61 11.32 16.97 10.85
CA TYR A 61 12.35 16.31 11.64
C TYR A 61 13.05 17.33 12.55
N LYS A 62 13.85 16.89 13.53
CA LYS A 62 14.57 17.80 14.43
C LYS A 62 15.68 18.56 13.68
N ASP A 63 15.84 19.85 13.96
CA ASP A 63 16.82 20.73 13.31
C ASP A 63 18.29 20.25 13.46
N ASP A 64 18.58 19.50 14.54
CA ASP A 64 19.94 18.99 14.79
C ASP A 64 20.32 17.83 13.87
N ASN A 65 19.36 17.18 13.20
CA ASN A 65 19.63 15.99 12.39
C ASN A 65 20.61 16.27 11.25
N LEU A 66 20.49 17.41 10.57
CA LEU A 66 21.43 17.78 9.50
C LEU A 66 22.86 17.98 10.03
N LYS A 67 23.01 18.61 11.20
CA LYS A 67 24.31 18.80 11.84
C LYS A 67 24.91 17.48 12.32
N LYS A 68 24.08 16.58 12.85
CA LYS A 68 24.50 15.22 13.24
C LYS A 68 24.98 14.42 12.03
N ILE A 69 24.29 14.54 10.89
CA ILE A 69 24.72 13.92 9.64
C ILE A 69 26.05 14.53 9.17
N ALA A 70 26.21 15.85 9.18
CA ALA A 70 27.47 16.50 8.82
C ALA A 70 28.64 16.05 9.74
N ALA A 71 28.41 15.97 11.05
CA ALA A 71 29.38 15.48 12.01
C ALA A 71 29.72 13.99 11.78
N ALA A 72 28.73 13.16 11.50
CA ALA A 72 28.93 11.75 11.16
C ALA A 72 29.69 11.58 9.84
N CYS A 73 29.41 12.39 8.82
CA CYS A 73 30.17 12.41 7.56
C CYS A 73 31.66 12.72 7.82
N CYS A 74 31.96 13.73 8.64
CA CYS A 74 33.34 14.08 8.99
C CYS A 74 34.09 12.91 9.66
N VAL A 75 33.41 12.16 10.52
CA VAL A 75 33.99 10.99 11.22
C VAL A 75 34.15 9.79 10.29
N VAL A 76 33.13 9.47 9.50
CA VAL A 76 33.10 8.26 8.66
C VAL A 76 33.97 8.40 7.41
N LEU A 77 34.01 9.58 6.80
CA LEU A 77 34.81 9.85 5.59
C LEU A 77 36.24 10.31 5.92
N ALA A 78 36.52 10.70 7.18
CA ALA A 78 37.81 11.17 7.67
C ALA A 78 38.48 12.26 6.79
N LYS A 79 37.66 13.06 6.09
CA LYS A 79 38.10 14.06 5.10
C LYS A 79 37.29 15.34 5.27
N GLY A 80 37.95 16.49 5.23
CA GLY A 80 37.30 17.80 5.26
C GLY A 80 36.78 18.21 6.64
N SER A 81 36.32 19.46 6.73
CA SER A 81 35.73 20.05 7.94
C SER A 81 34.21 20.00 7.92
N MET A 82 33.56 20.17 9.09
CA MET A 82 32.10 20.28 9.18
C MET A 82 31.55 21.41 8.28
N ASP A 83 32.30 22.50 8.17
CA ASP A 83 31.94 23.67 7.38
C ASP A 83 31.97 23.39 5.87
N GLU A 84 32.95 22.61 5.42
CA GLU A 84 33.04 22.14 4.02
C GLU A 84 31.87 21.22 3.66
N TYR A 85 31.48 20.31 4.56
CA TYR A 85 30.30 19.46 4.34
C TYR A 85 29.00 20.25 4.34
N MET A 86 28.87 21.29 5.17
CA MET A 86 27.71 22.17 5.15
C MET A 86 27.64 22.98 3.84
N ASP A 87 28.75 23.52 3.34
CA ASP A 87 28.83 24.18 2.01
C ASP A 87 28.48 23.19 0.88
N TYR A 88 28.98 21.96 0.95
CA TYR A 88 28.65 20.91 0.00
C TYR A 88 27.16 20.52 0.04
N PHE A 89 26.56 20.34 1.22
CA PHE A 89 25.12 20.06 1.36
C PHE A 89 24.26 21.20 0.80
N GLY A 90 24.71 22.45 0.94
CA GLY A 90 24.07 23.60 0.33
C GLY A 90 24.05 23.52 -1.19
N LYS A 91 25.17 23.14 -1.81
CA LYS A 91 25.26 22.91 -3.26
C LYS A 91 24.36 21.77 -3.73
N CYS A 92 24.37 20.64 -3.02
CA CYS A 92 23.55 19.47 -3.31
C CYS A 92 22.05 19.81 -3.28
N PHE A 93 21.63 20.64 -2.33
CA PHE A 93 20.23 21.04 -2.22
C PHE A 93 19.73 21.82 -3.43
N VAL A 94 20.55 22.70 -4.02
CA VAL A 94 20.15 23.43 -5.23
C VAL A 94 19.99 22.50 -6.42
N GLU A 95 20.89 21.52 -6.57
CA GLU A 95 20.76 20.47 -7.60
C GLU A 95 19.52 19.60 -7.40
N PHE A 96 19.23 19.24 -6.15
CA PHE A 96 18.02 18.50 -5.81
C PHE A 96 16.75 19.31 -6.12
N CYS A 97 16.72 20.61 -5.83
CA CYS A 97 15.58 21.45 -6.18
C CYS A 97 15.32 21.50 -7.70
N ILE A 98 16.39 21.44 -8.50
CA ILE A 98 16.29 21.37 -9.96
C ILE A 98 15.66 20.05 -10.40
N SER A 99 16.14 18.91 -9.88
CA SER A 99 15.57 17.59 -10.21
C SER A 99 14.13 17.43 -9.73
N TYR A 100 13.77 18.06 -8.60
CA TYR A 100 12.42 18.07 -8.04
C TYR A 100 11.42 18.94 -8.84
N GLY A 101 11.89 19.73 -9.81
CA GLY A 101 11.04 20.53 -10.70
C GLY A 101 10.92 22.02 -10.34
N TYR A 102 11.68 22.52 -9.35
CA TYR A 102 11.73 23.96 -9.02
C TYR A 102 12.68 24.77 -9.94
N ASP A 103 13.34 24.13 -10.92
CA ASP A 103 14.23 24.79 -11.89
C ASP A 103 13.58 26.02 -12.56
N LYS A 104 12.35 25.87 -13.03
CA LYS A 104 11.63 26.96 -13.73
C LYS A 104 11.42 28.17 -12.83
N VAL A 105 11.04 27.94 -11.57
CA VAL A 105 10.79 29.02 -10.61
C VAL A 105 12.08 29.75 -10.27
N LEU A 106 13.17 29.01 -10.01
CA LEU A 106 14.47 29.59 -9.72
C LEU A 106 15.07 30.35 -10.90
N ARG A 107 14.88 29.87 -12.13
CA ARG A 107 15.34 30.54 -13.35
C ARG A 107 14.62 31.85 -13.64
N VAL A 108 13.33 31.93 -13.30
CA VAL A 108 12.49 33.12 -13.55
C VAL A 108 12.59 34.14 -12.40
N ALA A 109 13.17 33.76 -11.26
CA ALA A 109 13.23 34.61 -10.07
C ALA A 109 14.00 35.94 -10.24
N GLY A 110 14.93 36.03 -11.19
CA GLY A 110 15.67 37.26 -11.47
C GLY A 110 16.44 37.22 -12.77
N ARG A 111 16.65 38.38 -13.43
CA ARG A 111 17.43 38.49 -14.67
C ARG A 111 18.92 38.45 -14.39
N HIS A 112 19.35 39.16 -13.34
CA HIS A 112 20.69 39.12 -12.80
C HIS A 112 20.69 38.47 -11.41
N PHE A 113 21.86 38.03 -10.94
CA PHE A 113 21.99 37.45 -9.61
C PHE A 113 21.53 38.41 -8.50
N ARG A 114 21.74 39.72 -8.67
CA ARG A 114 21.22 40.77 -7.78
C ARG A 114 19.69 40.72 -7.64
N ASP A 115 18.97 40.60 -8.76
CA ASP A 115 17.50 40.55 -8.75
C ASP A 115 17.01 39.32 -7.98
N PHE A 116 17.71 38.19 -8.16
CA PHE A 116 17.44 36.97 -7.41
C PHE A 116 17.61 37.17 -5.90
N LEU A 117 18.68 37.84 -5.46
CA LEU A 117 18.93 38.11 -4.04
C LEU A 117 17.80 38.93 -3.39
N HIS A 118 17.27 39.95 -4.09
CA HIS A 118 16.08 40.70 -3.64
C HIS A 118 14.81 39.84 -3.64
N GLY A 119 14.74 38.83 -4.51
CA GLY A 119 13.58 37.95 -4.69
C GLY A 119 13.52 36.72 -3.77
N ILE A 120 14.56 36.42 -2.97
CA ILE A 120 14.63 35.17 -2.19
C ILE A 120 13.47 35.06 -1.19
N ASP A 121 13.13 36.15 -0.50
CA ASP A 121 12.06 36.12 0.50
C ASP A 121 10.68 35.88 -0.14
N ASN A 122 10.46 36.41 -1.35
CA ASN A 122 9.24 36.14 -2.13
C ASN A 122 9.16 34.68 -2.55
N LEU A 123 10.29 34.10 -2.99
CA LEU A 123 10.36 32.68 -3.34
C LEU A 123 10.03 31.80 -2.12
N HIS A 124 10.57 32.13 -0.95
CA HIS A 124 10.25 31.41 0.28
C HIS A 124 8.77 31.53 0.65
N GLU A 125 8.13 32.67 0.40
CA GLU A 125 6.70 32.81 0.62
C GLU A 125 5.90 31.89 -0.31
N VAL A 126 6.27 31.81 -1.59
CA VAL A 126 5.65 30.88 -2.55
C VAL A 126 5.85 29.42 -2.12
N LEU A 127 7.04 29.06 -1.65
CA LEU A 127 7.32 27.71 -1.18
C LEU A 127 6.52 27.31 0.08
N ARG A 128 5.94 28.27 0.83
CA ARG A 128 5.05 27.94 1.96
C ARG A 128 3.75 27.29 1.53
N PHE A 129 3.30 27.48 0.28
CA PHE A 129 2.14 26.72 -0.23
C PHE A 129 2.42 25.22 -0.27
N SER A 130 3.61 24.82 -0.74
CA SER A 130 4.06 23.42 -0.73
C SER A 130 4.53 22.95 0.66
N PHE A 131 5.02 23.88 1.48
CA PHE A 131 5.59 23.61 2.81
C PHE A 131 5.01 24.54 3.89
N PRO A 132 3.78 24.31 4.37
CA PRO A 132 3.06 25.27 5.24
C PRO A 132 3.73 25.59 6.58
N LYS A 133 4.47 24.64 7.15
CA LYS A 133 5.18 24.80 8.44
C LYS A 133 6.58 25.37 8.27
N MET A 134 6.92 25.87 7.08
CA MET A 134 8.29 26.28 6.76
C MET A 134 8.64 27.58 7.48
N ARG A 135 9.72 27.52 8.25
CA ARG A 135 10.33 28.69 8.89
C ARG A 135 11.45 29.19 8.00
N SER A 136 11.11 30.02 7.02
CA SER A 136 12.10 30.60 6.11
C SER A 136 13.00 31.61 6.83
N PRO A 137 14.31 31.61 6.56
CA PRO A 137 15.17 32.74 6.89
C PRO A 137 14.82 33.95 6.02
N SER A 138 15.22 35.14 6.48
CA SER A 138 15.06 36.39 5.73
C SER A 138 16.40 36.85 5.17
N PHE A 139 16.36 37.36 3.94
CA PHE A 139 17.51 37.87 3.20
C PHE A 139 17.29 39.35 2.87
N ILE A 140 18.17 40.20 3.38
CA ILE A 140 18.06 41.65 3.22
C ILE A 140 19.37 42.18 2.63
N ILE A 141 19.28 42.96 1.56
CA ILE A 141 20.47 43.63 0.99
C ILE A 141 20.63 44.98 1.70
N GLU A 142 21.79 45.19 2.31
CA GLU A 142 22.13 46.42 3.04
C GLU A 142 22.73 47.48 2.11
N SER A 143 23.71 47.07 1.31
CA SER A 143 24.39 47.93 0.34
C SER A 143 24.77 47.16 -0.92
N GLU A 144 24.89 47.89 -2.02
CA GLU A 144 25.21 47.34 -3.34
C GLU A 144 26.28 48.19 -4.00
N ASP A 145 27.23 47.52 -4.64
CA ASP A 145 28.34 48.11 -5.37
C ASP A 145 28.46 47.48 -6.77
N GLU A 146 29.29 48.06 -7.63
CA GLU A 146 29.61 47.50 -8.96
C GLU A 146 30.34 46.14 -8.87
N GLN A 147 31.01 45.87 -7.75
CA GLN A 147 31.79 44.64 -7.53
C GLN A 147 31.08 43.64 -6.59
N GLY A 148 29.83 43.88 -6.21
CA GLY A 148 29.10 42.97 -5.33
C GLY A 148 28.00 43.59 -4.50
N CYS A 149 27.66 42.95 -3.38
CA CYS A 149 26.71 43.46 -2.40
C CYS A 149 26.97 42.93 -0.99
N ILE A 150 26.40 43.62 0.01
CA ILE A 150 26.36 43.16 1.40
C ILE A 150 24.96 42.60 1.68
N LEU A 151 24.92 41.30 2.00
CA LEU A 151 23.71 40.54 2.27
C LEU A 151 23.62 40.19 3.76
N ILE A 152 22.54 40.63 4.40
CA ILE A 152 22.20 40.28 5.78
C ILE A 152 21.30 39.05 5.76
N TYR A 153 21.79 37.97 6.37
CA TYR A 153 21.03 36.75 6.63
C TYR A 153 20.50 36.77 8.05
N ARG A 154 19.17 36.68 8.19
CA ARG A 154 18.49 36.63 9.49
C ARG A 154 17.75 35.31 9.65
N SER A 155 18.10 34.55 10.67
CA SER A 155 17.51 33.23 10.91
C SER A 155 17.26 32.96 12.39
N LYS A 156 16.25 32.14 12.68
CA LYS A 156 16.06 31.59 14.03
C LYS A 156 17.01 30.41 14.31
N ARG A 157 17.60 29.83 13.26
CA ARG A 157 18.49 28.66 13.34
C ARG A 157 19.94 29.09 13.33
N TYR A 158 20.70 28.61 14.30
CA TYR A 158 22.14 28.83 14.39
C TYR A 158 22.93 27.76 13.62
N GLY A 159 24.09 28.12 13.04
CA GLY A 159 25.03 27.18 12.43
C GLY A 159 24.72 26.74 11.00
N PHE A 160 23.88 27.49 10.27
CA PHE A 160 23.55 27.24 8.86
C PHE A 160 24.24 28.22 7.89
N LYS A 161 25.18 29.04 8.37
CA LYS A 161 25.86 30.06 7.55
C LYS A 161 26.55 29.44 6.32
N ASN A 162 27.35 28.39 6.53
CA ASN A 162 28.10 27.72 5.46
C ASN A 162 27.18 26.97 4.50
N TYR A 163 26.04 26.47 5.00
CA TYR A 163 25.01 25.86 4.15
C TYR A 163 24.42 26.86 3.16
N VAL A 164 24.09 28.07 3.64
CA VAL A 164 23.61 29.16 2.78
C VAL A 164 24.70 29.62 1.79
N THR A 165 25.95 29.68 2.23
CA THR A 165 27.09 29.99 1.34
C THR A 165 27.17 29.01 0.17
N GLY A 166 27.02 27.71 0.43
CA GLY A 166 26.98 26.68 -0.60
C GLY A 166 25.83 26.85 -1.59
N GLN A 167 24.63 27.16 -1.08
CA GLN A 167 23.44 27.44 -1.89
C GLN A 167 23.66 28.65 -2.80
N LEU A 168 24.14 29.77 -2.26
CA LEU A 168 24.36 31.01 -3.03
C LEU A 168 25.39 30.80 -4.16
N LYS A 169 26.50 30.12 -3.87
CA LYS A 169 27.52 29.76 -4.88
C LYS A 169 26.93 28.90 -5.99
N GLN A 170 26.14 27.89 -5.64
CA GLN A 170 25.57 26.97 -6.63
C GLN A 170 24.49 27.64 -7.48
N CYS A 171 23.61 28.44 -6.87
CA CYS A 171 22.59 29.20 -7.61
C CYS A 171 23.24 30.15 -8.62
N ALA A 172 24.28 30.89 -8.20
CA ALA A 172 25.00 31.80 -9.09
C ALA A 172 25.67 31.06 -10.25
N LYS A 173 26.32 29.92 -9.98
CA LYS A 173 27.00 29.11 -10.99
C LYS A 173 26.04 28.49 -11.99
N ILE A 174 24.95 27.87 -11.53
CA ILE A 174 24.01 27.14 -12.40
C ILE A 174 23.13 28.09 -13.20
N PHE A 175 22.47 29.05 -12.54
CA PHE A 175 21.43 29.86 -13.18
C PHE A 175 22.00 31.09 -13.89
N TYR A 176 23.02 31.73 -13.29
CA TYR A 176 23.56 33.01 -13.77
C TYR A 176 24.94 32.88 -14.44
N LYS A 177 25.60 31.72 -14.32
CA LYS A 177 26.97 31.48 -14.81
C LYS A 177 27.98 32.50 -14.24
N VAL A 178 27.75 32.96 -13.02
CA VAL A 178 28.62 33.88 -12.29
C VAL A 178 29.33 33.12 -11.18
N GLU A 179 30.66 33.29 -11.11
CA GLU A 179 31.43 32.80 -9.96
C GLU A 179 31.43 33.87 -8.87
N ILE A 180 31.08 33.45 -7.65
CA ILE A 180 30.92 34.35 -6.50
C ILE A 180 31.88 33.94 -5.40
N GLN A 181 32.57 34.93 -4.86
CA GLN A 181 33.33 34.79 -3.62
C GLN A 181 32.48 35.34 -2.47
N VAL A 182 32.30 34.51 -1.43
CA VAL A 182 31.46 34.83 -0.28
C VAL A 182 32.35 34.94 0.95
N GLU A 183 32.42 36.13 1.54
CA GLU A 183 33.16 36.42 2.77
C GLU A 183 32.16 36.69 3.90
N ILE A 184 32.46 36.21 5.10
CA ILE A 184 31.62 36.43 6.29
C ILE A 184 32.27 37.58 7.06
N GLN A 185 31.57 38.72 7.19
CA GLN A 185 32.08 39.91 7.87
C GLN A 185 31.78 39.85 9.37
N ASP A 186 30.50 39.77 9.74
CA ASP A 186 30.03 39.82 11.12
C ASP A 186 29.02 38.71 11.43
N GLU A 187 29.06 38.24 12.68
CA GLU A 187 28.10 37.30 13.26
C GLU A 187 27.58 37.85 14.58
N GLU A 188 26.32 38.25 14.59
CA GLU A 188 25.67 38.84 15.77
C GLU A 188 24.43 38.04 16.15
N PHE A 189 24.15 37.93 17.45
CA PHE A 189 22.90 37.36 17.95
C PHE A 189 22.06 38.47 18.56
N VAL A 190 21.09 38.97 17.79
CA VAL A 190 20.25 40.12 18.14
C VAL A 190 18.79 39.68 18.13
N ASP A 191 18.02 40.06 19.15
CA ASP A 191 16.58 39.77 19.28
C ASP A 191 16.19 38.29 19.11
N ASN A 192 16.96 37.38 19.71
CA ASN A 192 16.73 35.93 19.62
C ASN A 192 16.74 35.40 18.17
N LYS A 193 17.46 36.10 17.28
CA LYS A 193 17.72 35.72 15.90
C LYS A 193 19.22 35.84 15.64
N TYR A 194 19.70 34.96 14.79
CA TYR A 194 21.06 34.95 14.32
C TYR A 194 21.16 35.82 13.07
N HIS A 195 22.01 36.84 13.14
CA HIS A 195 22.28 37.81 12.09
C HIS A 195 23.70 37.57 11.57
N VAL A 196 23.84 37.35 10.25
CA VAL A 196 25.14 37.16 9.61
C VAL A 196 25.25 38.13 8.44
N ARG A 197 26.32 38.93 8.40
CA ARG A 197 26.64 39.80 7.26
C ARG A 197 27.56 39.07 6.30
N PHE A 198 27.08 38.82 5.09
CA PHE A 198 27.86 38.26 3.99
C PHE A 198 28.28 39.35 3.02
N ARG A 199 29.57 39.43 2.71
CA ARG A 199 30.06 40.17 1.55
C ARG A 199 30.12 39.24 0.35
N LEU A 200 29.30 39.52 -0.66
CA LEU A 200 29.25 38.78 -1.92
C LEU A 200 30.02 39.57 -2.98
N ASN A 201 31.18 39.05 -3.39
CA ASN A 201 31.99 39.65 -4.45
C ASN A 201 31.68 38.94 -5.77
N PHE A 202 31.14 39.68 -6.73
CA PHE A 202 30.80 39.18 -8.07
C PHE A 202 30.70 40.36 -9.05
N ASP A 203 30.82 40.08 -10.35
CA ASP A 203 30.61 41.10 -11.38
C ASP A 203 29.13 41.55 -11.36
N ASN A 204 28.88 42.72 -10.77
CA ASN A 204 27.57 43.32 -10.66
C ASN A 204 27.42 44.44 -11.70
N SER A 205 27.85 44.20 -12.94
CA SER A 205 27.68 45.11 -14.08
C SER A 205 26.22 45.55 -14.34
N GLY A 206 25.23 44.81 -13.83
CA GLY A 206 23.82 45.19 -13.83
C GLY A 206 23.46 46.29 -12.81
N TYR A 207 24.37 46.64 -11.89
CA TYR A 207 24.20 47.72 -10.94
C TYR A 207 24.51 49.07 -11.58
N LYS A 208 23.52 49.96 -11.58
CA LYS A 208 23.71 51.37 -11.90
C LYS A 208 23.97 52.09 -10.59
N SER A 209 25.17 52.61 -10.41
CA SER A 209 25.55 53.48 -9.29
C SER A 209 24.48 54.55 -9.01
N PRO A 210 24.36 55.07 -7.77
CA PRO A 210 23.54 56.25 -7.43
C PRO A 210 23.91 57.50 -8.25
N PHE A 211 24.96 57.43 -9.09
CA PHE A 211 25.43 58.45 -10.01
C PHE A 211 24.95 58.30 -11.47
N CYS A 212 23.74 57.79 -11.72
CA CYS A 212 23.00 58.18 -12.93
C CYS A 212 22.46 59.63 -12.82
N ARG A 213 23.27 60.57 -12.32
CA ARG A 213 23.02 62.03 -12.22
C ARG A 213 23.58 62.81 -13.42
N ARG A 214 23.78 62.17 -14.58
CA ARG A 214 24.07 62.85 -15.86
C ARG A 214 23.05 62.62 -16.96
N ALA A 215 21.95 61.93 -16.66
CA ALA A 215 20.81 61.76 -17.56
C ALA A 215 19.51 62.17 -16.86
N SER A 216 19.43 63.42 -16.37
CA SER A 216 18.17 64.12 -16.03
C SER A 216 18.42 65.50 -15.41
N SER A 217 19.38 66.27 -15.91
CA SER A 217 19.16 67.71 -15.97
C SER A 217 18.09 67.93 -17.05
N GLU A 218 16.87 68.20 -16.59
CA GLU A 218 15.70 68.78 -17.30
C GLU A 218 14.54 67.89 -17.82
N ILE A 219 14.64 66.55 -17.98
CA ILE A 219 13.58 65.84 -18.75
C ILE A 219 12.54 65.04 -17.95
N TYR A 220 12.71 64.72 -16.66
CA TYR A 220 11.63 64.03 -15.89
C TYR A 220 11.53 64.47 -14.42
N ARG A 221 11.11 65.72 -14.17
CA ARG A 221 10.19 65.94 -13.04
C ARG A 221 8.82 65.51 -13.54
N PHE A 222 8.44 64.25 -13.33
CA PHE A 222 7.04 63.88 -13.46
C PHE A 222 6.23 64.85 -12.59
N SER A 223 5.18 65.45 -13.16
CA SER A 223 4.20 66.17 -12.37
C SER A 223 3.71 65.23 -11.27
N SER A 224 3.89 65.63 -10.02
CA SER A 224 3.39 64.86 -8.88
C SER A 224 1.92 64.58 -9.10
N ILE A 225 1.54 63.30 -9.15
CA ILE A 225 0.15 62.89 -9.24
C ILE A 225 -0.56 63.45 -8.01
N SER A 226 -1.70 64.12 -8.18
CA SER A 226 -2.52 64.57 -7.06
C SER A 226 -2.87 63.38 -6.17
N SER A 227 -2.82 63.55 -4.85
CA SER A 227 -3.20 62.51 -3.88
C SER A 227 -4.58 61.91 -4.21
N THR A 228 -5.52 62.74 -4.64
CA THR A 228 -6.86 62.31 -5.08
C THR A 228 -6.85 61.38 -6.28
N THR A 229 -5.97 61.61 -7.26
CA THR A 229 -5.82 60.73 -8.43
C THR A 229 -5.12 59.44 -8.05
N PHE A 230 -4.10 59.52 -7.18
CA PHE A 230 -3.40 58.34 -6.67
C PHE A 230 -4.35 57.40 -5.90
N PHE A 231 -5.21 57.94 -5.02
CA PHE A 231 -6.21 57.15 -4.29
C PHE A 231 -7.36 56.64 -5.18
N ARG A 232 -7.63 57.28 -6.33
CA ARG A 232 -8.65 56.82 -7.29
C ARG A 232 -8.17 55.73 -8.23
N VAL A 233 -6.90 55.73 -8.64
CA VAL A 233 -6.34 54.68 -9.51
C VAL A 233 -6.10 53.38 -8.72
N LEU A 234 -5.87 53.48 -7.42
CA LEU A 234 -5.76 52.35 -6.51
C LEU A 234 -7.10 52.13 -5.80
N THR A 235 -8.10 51.63 -6.53
CA THR A 235 -9.40 51.24 -5.97
C THR A 235 -9.24 50.01 -5.06
N LEU A 236 -8.83 50.29 -3.82
CA LEU A 236 -9.09 49.59 -2.54
C LEU A 236 -8.31 50.18 -1.36
N GLN A 237 -7.70 51.36 -1.51
CA GLN A 237 -7.07 52.06 -0.40
C GLN A 237 -7.96 53.09 0.30
N SER A 238 -9.29 52.96 0.20
CA SER A 238 -10.19 53.60 1.17
C SER A 238 -10.18 52.92 2.55
N VAL A 239 -9.47 51.78 2.72
CA VAL A 239 -9.36 51.06 4.00
C VAL A 239 -7.98 51.10 4.66
N THR A 240 -6.90 51.56 4.01
CA THR A 240 -5.62 51.77 4.72
C THR A 240 -4.76 52.85 4.07
N PHE A 241 -5.16 54.10 4.24
CA PHE A 241 -4.22 55.19 4.49
C PHE A 241 -4.71 56.01 5.67
N GLU A 242 -4.47 55.48 6.86
CA GLU A 242 -4.13 56.33 7.97
C GLU A 242 -2.82 55.77 8.52
N LEU A 243 -1.79 56.62 8.49
CA LEU A 243 -0.85 56.72 9.61
C LEU A 243 -1.62 56.37 10.88
N GLU A 244 -1.20 55.34 11.62
CA GLU A 244 -1.86 55.01 12.89
C GLU A 244 -1.83 56.24 13.81
N TYR A 245 -2.91 57.01 13.79
CA TYR A 245 -3.49 57.61 14.96
C TYR A 245 -4.94 57.16 15.01
N ARG A 246 -5.18 56.07 15.74
CA ARG A 246 -6.49 55.50 16.10
C ARG A 246 -7.68 56.43 15.79
N TYR A 247 -8.40 56.22 14.70
CA TYR A 247 -9.83 56.55 14.65
C TYR A 247 -10.58 55.87 13.47
N ILE A 248 -11.69 55.20 13.81
CA ILE A 248 -12.84 54.87 12.95
C ILE A 248 -12.70 53.70 11.96
N ILE A 249 -13.06 52.51 12.44
CA ILE A 249 -13.97 51.62 11.70
C ILE A 249 -15.38 51.94 12.25
N SER A 250 -16.08 52.89 11.65
CA SER A 250 -17.50 53.13 11.98
C SER A 250 -18.35 53.66 10.81
N GLN A 251 -17.82 53.72 9.58
CA GLN A 251 -18.60 54.24 8.45
C GLN A 251 -19.08 53.19 7.45
N PHE A 252 -18.73 51.91 7.62
CA PHE A 252 -19.24 50.81 6.78
C PHE A 252 -20.31 49.94 7.45
N THR A 253 -20.71 50.24 8.69
CA THR A 253 -21.75 49.47 9.40
C THR A 253 -23.16 50.05 9.31
N ASP A 254 -23.36 51.27 8.80
CA ASP A 254 -24.66 51.95 8.86
C ASP A 254 -25.30 52.18 7.48
N GLN A 255 -25.42 51.13 6.64
CA GLN A 255 -26.43 51.08 5.56
C GLN A 255 -26.88 49.64 5.28
N SER A 256 -27.29 48.91 6.32
CA SER A 256 -28.28 47.84 6.13
C SER A 256 -29.00 47.64 7.45
N GLY A 257 -30.25 48.09 7.50
CA GLY A 257 -31.16 47.75 8.59
C GLY A 257 -31.38 46.25 8.59
N ALA A 258 -30.64 45.54 9.44
CA ALA A 258 -30.91 44.17 9.80
C ALA A 258 -30.80 44.06 11.32
N SER A 259 -31.88 43.56 11.89
CA SER A 259 -32.09 43.22 13.29
C SER A 259 -30.85 42.63 13.96
N SER A 260 -30.66 43.07 15.19
CA SER A 260 -29.74 42.52 16.19
C SER A 260 -29.87 40.99 16.30
N ASP A 261 -29.01 40.26 15.59
CA ASP A 261 -28.72 38.87 15.88
C ASP A 261 -27.32 38.75 16.51
N SER A 262 -27.36 38.32 17.77
CA SER A 262 -26.25 38.10 18.66
C SER A 262 -25.48 36.83 18.30
N SER A 263 -24.50 36.93 17.39
CA SER A 263 -23.29 36.07 17.33
C SER A 263 -22.34 36.44 16.18
N GLY A 264 -22.21 37.73 15.83
CA GLY A 264 -21.39 38.16 14.69
C GLY A 264 -19.90 38.06 14.97
N HIS A 265 -19.23 37.01 14.47
CA HIS A 265 -17.77 37.04 14.30
C HIS A 265 -17.39 38.29 13.50
N ARG A 266 -16.50 39.12 14.05
CA ARG A 266 -15.91 40.24 13.31
C ARG A 266 -15.29 39.67 12.03
N LYS A 267 -15.81 40.10 10.89
CA LYS A 267 -15.32 39.69 9.57
C LYS A 267 -13.92 40.27 9.40
N HIS A 268 -12.89 39.42 9.44
CA HIS A 268 -11.50 39.83 9.31
C HIS A 268 -11.05 39.72 7.85
N LEU A 269 -10.62 40.84 7.26
CA LEU A 269 -10.02 40.87 5.94
C LEU A 269 -8.50 40.77 6.06
N LEU A 270 -7.90 39.80 5.37
CA LEU A 270 -6.44 39.67 5.28
C LEU A 270 -5.93 40.48 4.09
N LEU A 271 -5.03 41.41 4.35
CA LEU A 271 -4.37 42.23 3.34
C LEU A 271 -2.95 41.74 3.14
N ARG A 272 -2.58 41.44 1.90
CA ARG A 272 -1.22 41.06 1.52
C ARG A 272 -0.60 42.16 0.69
N GLY A 273 0.62 42.56 1.00
CA GLY A 273 1.22 43.73 0.38
C GLY A 273 2.69 43.93 0.66
N GLN A 274 3.33 44.81 -0.11
CA GLN A 274 4.70 45.21 0.12
C GLN A 274 4.75 46.47 0.97
N MET A 275 5.60 46.45 2.01
CA MET A 275 5.98 47.64 2.75
C MET A 275 7.22 48.26 2.10
N LYS A 276 7.17 49.55 1.75
CA LYS A 276 8.32 50.31 1.23
C LYS A 276 8.59 51.52 2.08
N PHE A 277 9.84 51.68 2.50
CA PHE A 277 10.30 52.89 3.19
C PHE A 277 10.67 53.95 2.15
N ILE A 278 10.05 55.12 2.24
CA ILE A 278 10.38 56.28 1.42
C ILE A 278 11.23 57.23 2.26
N GLN A 279 12.50 57.37 1.87
CA GLN A 279 13.47 58.20 2.59
C GLN A 279 13.03 59.66 2.67
N ASP A 280 12.49 60.22 1.59
CA ASP A 280 12.03 61.61 1.52
C ASP A 280 10.91 61.95 2.51
N TRP A 281 10.05 60.98 2.81
CA TRP A 281 8.90 61.16 3.71
C TRP A 281 9.16 60.61 5.11
N ASN A 282 10.29 59.91 5.31
CA ASN A 282 10.59 59.12 6.50
C ASN A 282 9.40 58.26 6.96
N ALA A 283 8.70 57.66 5.99
CA ALA A 283 7.46 56.92 6.21
C ALA A 283 7.49 55.59 5.46
N ILE A 284 6.79 54.60 6.02
CA ILE A 284 6.60 53.29 5.39
C ILE A 284 5.22 53.28 4.73
N ILE A 285 5.17 52.99 3.44
CA ILE A 285 3.93 52.78 2.70
C ILE A 285 3.67 51.29 2.59
N PHE A 286 2.46 50.87 2.91
CA PHE A 286 1.98 49.51 2.68
C PHE A 286 1.06 49.49 1.46
N LEU A 287 1.53 48.91 0.37
CA LEU A 287 0.74 48.68 -0.85
C LEU A 287 0.19 47.27 -0.79
N CYS A 288 -1.12 47.12 -0.64
CA CYS A 288 -1.74 45.84 -0.36
C CYS A 288 -2.98 45.55 -1.22
N THR A 289 -3.24 44.26 -1.38
CA THR A 289 -4.40 43.69 -2.05
C THR A 289 -5.07 42.70 -1.09
N PRO A 290 -6.40 42.56 -1.12
CA PRO A 290 -7.10 41.60 -0.28
C PRO A 290 -6.77 40.18 -0.73
N LEU A 291 -6.38 39.32 0.23
CA LEU A 291 -6.12 37.92 -0.06
C LEU A 291 -7.44 37.15 -0.04
N LEU A 292 -7.99 36.94 -1.24
CA LEU A 292 -9.28 36.28 -1.47
C LEU A 292 -9.03 35.00 -2.23
N ASN A 293 -9.35 33.86 -1.61
CA ASN A 293 -9.14 32.55 -2.23
C ASN A 293 -10.41 32.06 -2.96
N ASN A 294 -11.59 32.40 -2.43
CA ASN A 294 -12.89 31.94 -2.92
C ASN A 294 -13.88 33.10 -2.99
N LEU A 295 -14.89 32.97 -3.87
CA LEU A 295 -16.02 33.90 -3.96
C LEU A 295 -16.81 33.99 -2.65
N ASP A 296 -16.92 32.89 -1.90
CA ASP A 296 -17.60 32.86 -0.61
C ASP A 296 -16.95 33.83 0.40
N VAL A 297 -15.64 34.01 0.35
CA VAL A 297 -14.93 34.94 1.24
C VAL A 297 -15.30 36.38 0.90
N LEU A 298 -15.48 36.68 -0.40
CA LEU A 298 -15.88 37.99 -0.88
C LEU A 298 -17.29 38.35 -0.37
N GLU A 299 -18.25 37.43 -0.54
CA GLU A 299 -19.62 37.57 -0.03
C GLU A 299 -19.64 37.68 1.50
N ASN A 300 -18.87 36.83 2.19
CA ASN A 300 -18.78 36.86 3.64
C ASN A 300 -18.22 38.18 4.17
N VAL A 301 -17.23 38.78 3.51
CA VAL A 301 -16.68 40.09 3.91
C VAL A 301 -17.58 41.25 3.47
N GLY A 302 -18.44 41.04 2.49
CA GLY A 302 -19.32 42.08 1.91
C GLY A 302 -18.61 42.96 0.89
N LEU A 303 -17.56 42.43 0.24
CA LEU A 303 -16.91 43.06 -0.90
C LEU A 303 -17.59 42.59 -2.19
N PHE A 304 -17.54 43.41 -3.21
CA PHE A 304 -17.96 43.03 -4.56
C PHE A 304 -16.77 42.98 -5.51
N ILE A 305 -16.92 42.24 -6.61
CA ILE A 305 -15.86 42.15 -7.63
C ILE A 305 -15.53 43.54 -8.19
N SER A 306 -16.53 44.42 -8.29
CA SER A 306 -16.37 45.82 -8.69
C SER A 306 -15.50 46.66 -7.75
N ASP A 307 -15.34 46.23 -6.51
CA ASP A 307 -14.52 46.93 -5.53
C ASP A 307 -13.04 46.60 -5.73
N LEU A 308 -12.71 45.50 -6.40
CA LEU A 308 -11.33 45.10 -6.70
C LEU A 308 -10.72 46.00 -7.78
N ASN A 309 -9.41 46.22 -7.71
CA ASN A 309 -8.70 47.01 -8.71
C ASN A 309 -8.58 46.26 -10.04
N MET A 310 -9.08 46.86 -11.12
CA MET A 310 -9.01 46.32 -12.49
C MET A 310 -7.58 46.22 -13.05
N PHE A 311 -6.65 47.03 -12.54
CA PHE A 311 -5.25 47.02 -12.97
C PHE A 311 -4.39 46.02 -12.20
N ASP A 312 -4.94 45.42 -11.15
CA ASP A 312 -4.28 44.40 -10.36
C ASP A 312 -4.83 43.02 -10.73
N ASN A 313 -4.06 41.97 -10.43
CA ASN A 313 -4.46 40.59 -10.72
C ASN A 313 -5.47 40.04 -9.71
N SER A 314 -5.96 40.84 -8.75
CA SER A 314 -6.86 40.36 -7.69
C SER A 314 -8.21 39.88 -8.23
N GLN A 315 -8.80 40.58 -9.20
CA GLN A 315 -10.03 40.13 -9.86
C GLN A 315 -9.81 38.81 -10.61
N ASP A 316 -8.76 38.74 -11.42
CA ASP A 316 -8.41 37.53 -12.18
C ASP A 316 -8.06 36.36 -11.26
N MET A 317 -7.41 36.62 -10.13
CA MET A 317 -7.05 35.59 -9.14
C MET A 317 -8.27 34.97 -8.48
N VAL A 318 -9.27 35.76 -8.10
CA VAL A 318 -10.52 35.23 -7.51
C VAL A 318 -11.27 34.37 -8.53
N MET A 319 -11.34 34.83 -9.79
CA MET A 319 -12.01 34.09 -10.86
C MET A 319 -11.25 32.82 -11.26
N ALA A 320 -9.94 32.88 -11.40
CA ALA A 320 -9.10 31.72 -11.70
C ALA A 320 -9.09 30.70 -10.54
N GLY A 321 -9.09 31.17 -9.29
CA GLY A 321 -9.23 30.33 -8.11
C GLY A 321 -10.54 29.55 -8.13
N TRP A 322 -11.65 30.20 -8.48
CA TRP A 322 -12.95 29.55 -8.65
C TRP A 322 -12.95 28.53 -9.79
N GLN A 323 -12.38 28.87 -10.95
CA GLN A 323 -12.27 27.95 -12.09
C GLN A 323 -11.45 26.71 -11.74
N HIS A 324 -10.28 26.87 -11.13
CA HIS A 324 -9.43 25.76 -10.73
C HIS A 324 -10.05 24.90 -9.62
N ALA A 325 -10.81 25.51 -8.68
CA ALA A 325 -11.55 24.75 -7.69
C ALA A 325 -12.57 23.82 -8.36
N SER A 326 -13.32 24.32 -9.35
CA SER A 326 -14.29 23.51 -10.11
C SER A 326 -13.62 22.41 -10.94
N GLU A 327 -12.51 22.71 -11.62
CA GLU A 327 -11.73 21.69 -12.34
C GLU A 327 -11.21 20.59 -11.42
N LEU A 328 -10.75 20.97 -10.21
CA LEU A 328 -10.26 20.04 -9.22
C LEU A 328 -11.37 19.16 -8.66
N GLU A 329 -12.55 19.72 -8.38
CA GLU A 329 -13.74 18.98 -7.96
C GLU A 329 -14.13 17.92 -8.99
N CYS A 330 -14.25 18.32 -10.26
CA CYS A 330 -14.53 17.41 -11.38
C CYS A 330 -13.46 16.30 -11.50
N SER A 331 -12.18 16.64 -11.32
CA SER A 331 -11.10 15.66 -11.32
C SER A 331 -11.24 14.64 -10.19
N ILE A 332 -11.58 15.11 -8.97
CA ILE A 332 -11.79 14.26 -7.80
C ILE A 332 -12.97 13.32 -8.02
N GLU A 333 -14.10 13.82 -8.53
CA GLU A 333 -15.27 13.00 -8.87
C GLU A 333 -14.89 11.87 -9.84
N HIS A 334 -14.14 12.19 -10.89
CA HIS A 334 -13.67 11.20 -11.84
C HIS A 334 -12.71 10.15 -11.22
N GLN A 335 -11.90 10.53 -10.23
CA GLN A 335 -11.07 9.56 -9.48
C GLN A 335 -11.94 8.65 -8.59
N VAL A 336 -13.00 9.18 -7.98
CA VAL A 336 -13.94 8.39 -7.16
C VAL A 336 -14.65 7.35 -8.03
N GLU A 337 -15.15 7.73 -9.20
CA GLU A 337 -15.77 6.79 -10.17
C GLU A 337 -14.81 5.66 -10.57
N LYS A 338 -13.55 5.99 -10.86
CA LYS A 338 -12.53 4.97 -11.17
C LYS A 338 -12.29 4.01 -10.02
N ILE A 339 -12.28 4.51 -8.79
CA ILE A 339 -12.09 3.67 -7.60
C ILE A 339 -13.27 2.70 -7.45
N GLU A 340 -14.51 3.15 -7.69
CA GLU A 340 -15.69 2.28 -7.67
C GLU A 340 -15.62 1.19 -8.73
N LEU A 341 -15.27 1.55 -9.98
CA LEU A 341 -15.09 0.58 -11.06
C LEU A 341 -14.00 -0.46 -10.73
N ILE A 342 -12.87 -0.03 -10.16
CA ILE A 342 -11.79 -0.94 -9.76
C ILE A 342 -12.27 -1.88 -8.66
N LYS A 343 -13.04 -1.38 -7.67
CA LYS A 343 -13.61 -2.23 -6.61
C LYS A 343 -14.54 -3.30 -7.17
N GLU A 344 -15.46 -2.94 -8.07
CA GLU A 344 -16.35 -3.91 -8.72
C GLU A 344 -15.57 -4.98 -9.49
N ASN A 345 -14.52 -4.57 -10.21
CA ASN A 345 -13.66 -5.51 -10.93
C ASN A 345 -12.89 -6.44 -9.99
N MET A 346 -12.45 -5.94 -8.83
CA MET A 346 -11.81 -6.78 -7.79
C MET A 346 -12.79 -7.78 -7.19
N GLU A 347 -14.04 -7.39 -6.94
CA GLU A 347 -15.08 -8.31 -6.43
C GLU A 347 -15.40 -9.41 -7.43
N LYS A 348 -15.59 -9.05 -8.71
CA LYS A 348 -15.77 -10.03 -9.79
C LYS A 348 -14.57 -10.96 -9.89
N LEU A 349 -13.35 -10.43 -9.83
CA LEU A 349 -12.14 -11.23 -9.89
C LEU A 349 -12.05 -12.23 -8.73
N GLU A 350 -12.44 -11.84 -7.52
CA GLU A 350 -12.46 -12.74 -6.36
C GLU A 350 -13.53 -13.83 -6.52
N GLU A 351 -14.71 -13.49 -7.06
CA GLU A 351 -15.75 -14.48 -7.36
C GLU A 351 -15.28 -15.51 -8.39
N TRP A 352 -14.65 -15.05 -9.48
CA TRP A 352 -14.05 -15.92 -10.50
C TRP A 352 -12.93 -16.78 -9.93
N ARG A 353 -12.07 -16.20 -9.07
CA ARG A 353 -11.01 -16.93 -8.39
C ARG A 353 -11.57 -18.01 -7.46
N LYS A 354 -12.67 -17.73 -6.75
CA LYS A 354 -13.34 -18.70 -5.90
C LYS A 354 -13.93 -19.85 -6.71
N LYS A 355 -14.72 -19.56 -7.76
CA LYS A 355 -15.26 -20.58 -8.67
C LYS A 355 -14.15 -21.45 -9.29
N SER A 356 -13.03 -20.83 -9.66
CA SER A 356 -11.86 -21.56 -10.20
C SER A 356 -11.20 -22.47 -9.15
N ASN A 357 -11.09 -22.04 -7.89
CA ASN A 357 -10.54 -22.88 -6.83
C ASN A 357 -11.49 -24.03 -6.49
N ASP A 358 -12.79 -23.76 -6.40
CA ASP A 358 -13.81 -24.79 -6.10
C ASP A 358 -13.78 -25.90 -7.16
N LEU A 359 -13.64 -25.55 -8.44
CA LEU A 359 -13.47 -26.53 -9.53
C LEU A 359 -12.13 -27.28 -9.46
N LEU A 360 -11.04 -26.64 -9.05
CA LEU A 360 -9.75 -27.32 -8.89
C LEU A 360 -9.78 -28.34 -7.75
N TYR A 361 -10.36 -27.96 -6.61
CA TYR A 361 -10.49 -28.81 -5.43
C TYR A 361 -11.49 -29.95 -5.63
N SER A 362 -12.42 -29.84 -6.58
CA SER A 362 -13.29 -30.96 -6.96
C SER A 362 -12.60 -32.00 -7.85
N MET A 363 -11.51 -31.64 -8.55
CA MET A 363 -10.75 -32.55 -9.42
C MET A 363 -9.55 -33.18 -8.72
N ILE A 364 -8.91 -32.46 -7.78
CA ILE A 364 -7.66 -32.87 -7.12
C ILE A 364 -7.78 -32.61 -5.62
N PRO A 365 -7.22 -33.48 -4.76
CA PRO A 365 -7.23 -33.22 -3.32
C PRO A 365 -6.60 -31.87 -2.94
N CYS A 366 -7.20 -31.18 -1.96
CA CYS A 366 -6.80 -29.82 -1.54
C CYS A 366 -5.30 -29.68 -1.22
N THR A 367 -4.72 -30.66 -0.52
CA THR A 367 -3.30 -30.64 -0.13
C THR A 367 -2.37 -30.60 -1.33
N ILE A 368 -2.72 -31.29 -2.40
CA ILE A 368 -1.95 -31.36 -3.64
C ILE A 368 -2.25 -30.17 -4.54
N ALA A 369 -3.51 -29.76 -4.62
CA ALA A 369 -3.94 -28.57 -5.36
C ALA A 369 -3.24 -27.30 -4.84
N ASP A 370 -3.08 -27.16 -3.53
CA ASP A 370 -2.35 -26.04 -2.93
C ASP A 370 -0.85 -26.11 -3.29
N ARG A 371 -0.19 -27.26 -3.22
CA ARG A 371 1.21 -27.43 -3.64
C ARG A 371 1.42 -27.06 -5.12
N LEU A 372 0.54 -27.52 -6.00
CA LEU A 372 0.56 -27.16 -7.42
C LEU A 372 0.36 -25.65 -7.65
N LYS A 373 -0.51 -25.01 -6.87
CA LYS A 373 -0.76 -23.57 -6.92
C LYS A 373 0.45 -22.74 -6.49
N HIS A 374 1.29 -23.27 -5.60
CA HIS A 374 2.57 -22.66 -5.22
C HIS A 374 3.68 -22.89 -6.26
N GLY A 375 3.39 -23.58 -7.37
CA GLY A 375 4.32 -23.81 -8.47
C GLY A 375 5.26 -24.99 -8.26
N GLU A 376 4.93 -25.92 -7.35
CA GLU A 376 5.70 -27.16 -7.20
C GLU A 376 5.54 -28.07 -8.42
N ASP A 377 6.63 -28.71 -8.83
CA ASP A 377 6.62 -29.65 -9.95
C ASP A 377 5.72 -30.87 -9.65
N PRO A 378 4.85 -31.32 -10.58
CA PRO A 378 3.97 -32.48 -10.37
C PRO A 378 4.72 -33.76 -9.97
N ILE A 379 5.96 -33.93 -10.42
CA ILE A 379 6.80 -35.09 -10.07
C ILE A 379 7.18 -35.10 -8.59
N LYS A 380 7.39 -33.91 -7.99
CA LYS A 380 7.70 -33.78 -6.56
C LYS A 380 6.49 -34.04 -5.67
N THR A 381 5.28 -33.95 -6.23
CA THR A 381 4.04 -34.28 -5.51
C THR A 381 3.73 -35.79 -5.50
N CYS A 382 4.56 -36.63 -6.12
CA CYS A 382 4.43 -38.08 -6.04
C CYS A 382 4.87 -38.59 -4.66
N GLU A 383 3.98 -39.27 -3.95
CA GLU A 383 4.25 -39.85 -2.63
C GLU A 383 3.97 -41.36 -2.62
N ALA A 384 4.84 -42.13 -1.98
CA ALA A 384 4.67 -43.57 -1.77
C ALA A 384 4.01 -43.80 -0.42
N PHE A 385 2.84 -44.42 -0.41
CA PHE A 385 2.06 -44.76 0.77
C PHE A 385 2.19 -46.26 1.06
N ASP A 386 2.56 -46.61 2.29
CA ASP A 386 2.86 -48.00 2.67
C ASP A 386 1.60 -48.83 2.92
N GLU A 387 0.57 -48.22 3.52
CA GLU A 387 -0.70 -48.85 3.87
C GLU A 387 -1.87 -48.01 3.37
N VAL A 388 -2.51 -48.49 2.30
CA VAL A 388 -3.69 -47.86 1.69
C VAL A 388 -4.72 -48.94 1.43
N THR A 389 -5.98 -48.69 1.83
CA THR A 389 -7.09 -49.60 1.51
C THR A 389 -7.83 -49.09 0.28
N ILE A 390 -7.90 -49.94 -0.75
CA ILE A 390 -8.59 -49.65 -2.00
C ILE A 390 -9.86 -50.50 -2.06
N MET A 391 -10.97 -49.85 -2.42
CA MET A 391 -12.24 -50.49 -2.72
C MET A 391 -12.58 -50.33 -4.20
N PHE A 392 -12.98 -51.43 -4.82
CA PHE A 392 -13.66 -51.44 -6.11
C PHE A 392 -15.10 -51.91 -5.92
N SER A 393 -16.05 -51.16 -6.44
CA SER A 393 -17.46 -51.53 -6.53
C SER A 393 -17.88 -51.63 -7.99
N TYR A 394 -18.65 -52.65 -8.34
CA TYR A 394 -19.19 -52.83 -9.69
C TYR A 394 -20.67 -53.13 -9.63
N LEU A 395 -21.43 -52.51 -10.53
CA LEU A 395 -22.86 -52.73 -10.68
C LEU A 395 -23.12 -54.00 -11.50
N VAL A 396 -23.71 -55.01 -10.87
CA VAL A 396 -24.02 -56.30 -11.53
C VAL A 396 -25.13 -56.11 -12.56
N GLY A 397 -24.92 -56.64 -13.77
CA GLY A 397 -25.89 -56.53 -14.87
C GLY A 397 -25.75 -55.26 -15.71
N PHE A 398 -24.80 -54.37 -15.39
CA PHE A 398 -24.60 -53.12 -16.12
C PHE A 398 -24.34 -53.34 -17.62
N SER A 399 -23.52 -54.32 -18.01
CA SER A 399 -23.26 -54.63 -19.41
C SER A 399 -24.51 -55.10 -20.18
N GLU A 400 -25.45 -55.77 -19.50
CA GLU A 400 -26.73 -56.19 -20.09
C GLU A 400 -27.67 -55.00 -20.25
N ILE A 401 -27.74 -54.12 -19.24
CA ILE A 401 -28.49 -52.86 -19.27
C ILE A 401 -27.99 -51.97 -20.42
N CYS A 402 -26.67 -51.86 -20.60
CA CYS A 402 -26.06 -51.10 -21.69
C CYS A 402 -26.41 -51.62 -23.09
N GLY A 403 -26.74 -52.92 -23.22
CA GLY A 403 -27.15 -53.51 -24.49
C GLY A 403 -28.64 -53.31 -24.82
N GLN A 404 -29.46 -52.93 -23.84
CA GLN A 404 -30.93 -52.85 -23.97
C GLN A 404 -31.50 -51.44 -23.81
N ALA A 405 -30.87 -50.56 -23.03
CA ALA A 405 -31.32 -49.18 -22.84
C ALA A 405 -30.76 -48.20 -23.89
N SER A 406 -31.44 -47.06 -24.02
CA SER A 406 -30.89 -45.93 -24.75
C SER A 406 -29.69 -45.31 -24.03
N ALA A 407 -28.76 -44.73 -24.78
CA ALA A 407 -27.56 -44.08 -24.23
C ALA A 407 -27.89 -43.01 -23.18
N ILE A 408 -28.97 -42.25 -23.36
CA ILE A 408 -29.42 -41.20 -22.42
C ILE A 408 -29.85 -41.82 -21.08
N GLN A 409 -30.67 -42.89 -21.11
CA GLN A 409 -31.13 -43.58 -19.91
C GLN A 409 -29.99 -44.23 -19.13
N ILE A 410 -28.96 -44.74 -19.84
CA ILE A 410 -27.76 -45.31 -19.22
C ILE A 410 -27.00 -44.21 -18.48
N VAL A 411 -26.78 -43.05 -19.11
CA VAL A 411 -26.08 -41.91 -18.48
C VAL A 411 -26.85 -41.39 -17.26
N GLU A 412 -28.17 -41.26 -17.34
CA GLU A 412 -29.00 -40.85 -16.19
C GLU A 412 -28.90 -41.85 -15.03
N CYS A 413 -28.96 -43.15 -15.33
CA CYS A 413 -28.82 -44.20 -14.32
C CYS A 413 -27.46 -44.16 -13.61
N ILE A 414 -26.38 -44.04 -14.37
CA ILE A 414 -25.01 -43.91 -13.82
C ILE A 414 -24.90 -42.65 -12.97
N ASN A 415 -25.40 -41.51 -13.47
CA ASN A 415 -25.32 -40.25 -12.76
C ASN A 415 -26.07 -40.32 -11.42
N ASN A 416 -27.24 -40.97 -11.39
CA ASN A 416 -28.00 -41.17 -10.16
C ASN A 416 -27.28 -42.08 -9.16
N VAL A 417 -26.70 -43.19 -9.63
CA VAL A 417 -25.91 -44.11 -8.78
C VAL A 417 -24.68 -43.40 -8.22
N PHE A 418 -23.92 -42.69 -9.05
CA PHE A 418 -22.69 -42.01 -8.64
C PHE A 418 -22.97 -40.79 -7.75
N THR A 419 -24.04 -40.03 -8.00
CA THR A 419 -24.46 -38.94 -7.10
C THR A 419 -24.80 -39.49 -5.72
N LEU A 420 -25.49 -40.63 -5.64
CA LEU A 420 -25.79 -41.29 -4.38
C LEU A 420 -24.53 -41.79 -3.67
N PHE A 421 -23.55 -42.32 -4.41
CA PHE A 421 -22.27 -42.76 -3.84
C PHE A 421 -21.42 -41.58 -3.36
N ASP A 422 -21.36 -40.48 -4.13
CA ASP A 422 -20.63 -39.26 -3.79
C ASP A 422 -21.18 -38.64 -2.49
N ASN A 423 -22.51 -38.57 -2.33
CA ASN A 423 -23.14 -38.09 -1.09
C ASN A 423 -22.81 -38.94 0.16
N ILE A 424 -22.53 -40.24 -0.02
CA ILE A 424 -22.13 -41.11 1.10
C ILE A 424 -20.65 -40.89 1.40
N ILE A 425 -19.81 -40.73 0.38
CA ILE A 425 -18.38 -40.51 0.53
C ILE A 425 -18.08 -39.25 1.33
N ASP A 426 -18.82 -38.16 1.14
CA ASP A 426 -18.58 -36.93 1.90
C ASP A 426 -18.67 -37.11 3.44
N LYS A 427 -19.32 -38.19 3.92
CA LYS A 427 -19.40 -38.53 5.34
C LYS A 427 -18.17 -39.29 5.85
N TYR A 428 -17.44 -39.92 4.94
CA TYR A 428 -16.27 -40.75 5.22
C TYR A 428 -15.01 -40.05 4.70
N ASP A 429 -13.92 -40.14 5.43
CA ASP A 429 -12.67 -39.45 5.08
C ASP A 429 -11.86 -40.25 4.04
N VAL A 430 -12.48 -40.45 2.87
CA VAL A 430 -12.01 -41.34 1.80
C VAL A 430 -11.98 -40.61 0.47
N PHE A 431 -10.98 -40.91 -0.35
CA PHE A 431 -10.76 -40.22 -1.61
C PHE A 431 -11.33 -41.01 -2.79
N LYS A 432 -12.18 -40.37 -3.59
CA LYS A 432 -12.70 -40.91 -4.85
C LYS A 432 -11.62 -40.86 -5.93
N VAL A 433 -11.28 -42.01 -6.50
CA VAL A 433 -10.35 -42.10 -7.63
C VAL A 433 -11.17 -42.20 -8.92
N GLU A 434 -10.70 -41.56 -10.00
CA GLU A 434 -11.42 -41.59 -11.28
C GLU A 434 -11.72 -43.03 -11.74
N THR A 435 -12.96 -43.22 -12.18
CA THR A 435 -13.53 -44.51 -12.56
C THR A 435 -13.15 -44.88 -13.99
N LEU A 436 -12.65 -46.10 -14.18
CA LEU A 436 -12.55 -46.71 -15.50
C LEU A 436 -13.98 -46.95 -16.04
N GLY A 437 -14.26 -46.46 -17.25
CA GLY A 437 -15.59 -46.57 -17.86
C GLY A 437 -16.03 -48.02 -17.98
N ASP A 438 -16.96 -48.43 -17.11
CA ASP A 438 -17.76 -49.68 -17.12
C ASP A 438 -18.59 -49.80 -15.79
N ALA A 439 -19.13 -48.69 -15.27
CA ALA A 439 -19.81 -48.63 -13.97
C ALA A 439 -19.01 -49.20 -12.78
N VAL A 440 -17.69 -49.08 -12.84
CA VAL A 440 -16.77 -49.44 -11.76
C VAL A 440 -16.50 -48.19 -10.93
N TYR A 441 -16.77 -48.25 -9.64
CA TYR A 441 -16.55 -47.16 -8.70
C TYR A 441 -15.33 -47.46 -7.81
N MET A 442 -14.34 -46.57 -7.79
CA MET A 442 -13.07 -46.77 -7.08
C MET A 442 -12.89 -45.74 -5.97
N VAL A 443 -12.56 -46.22 -4.78
CA VAL A 443 -12.30 -45.38 -3.60
C VAL A 443 -11.03 -45.86 -2.91
N ALA A 444 -10.24 -44.91 -2.39
CA ALA A 444 -9.04 -45.19 -1.60
C ALA A 444 -9.12 -44.49 -0.24
N GLY A 445 -8.80 -45.23 0.82
CA GLY A 445 -8.63 -44.70 2.17
C GLY A 445 -7.15 -44.61 2.54
N GLY A 446 -6.76 -43.55 3.25
CA GLY A 446 -5.37 -43.30 3.64
C GLY A 446 -4.56 -42.47 2.63
N VAL A 447 -5.23 -41.89 1.63
CA VAL A 447 -4.67 -41.02 0.60
C VAL A 447 -5.64 -39.86 0.35
N PRO A 448 -5.18 -38.62 0.10
CA PRO A 448 -3.79 -38.14 0.09
C PRO A 448 -3.17 -38.04 1.49
N ASP A 449 -3.99 -37.97 2.53
CA ASP A 449 -3.54 -37.82 3.91
C ASP A 449 -3.47 -39.18 4.60
N ARG A 450 -2.31 -39.51 5.17
CA ARG A 450 -2.09 -40.78 5.88
C ARG A 450 -2.97 -40.84 7.13
N LYS A 451 -3.81 -41.86 7.22
CA LYS A 451 -4.71 -42.09 8.36
C LYS A 451 -4.63 -43.55 8.79
N PRO A 452 -4.47 -43.85 10.09
CA PRO A 452 -4.37 -45.23 10.58
C PRO A 452 -5.70 -46.00 10.47
N ASN A 453 -6.84 -45.31 10.47
CA ASN A 453 -8.18 -45.90 10.34
C ASN A 453 -8.65 -46.00 8.88
N HIS A 454 -7.73 -46.15 7.93
CA HIS A 454 -8.04 -46.22 6.50
C HIS A 454 -8.95 -47.42 6.16
N ALA A 455 -8.70 -48.59 6.75
CA ALA A 455 -9.47 -49.80 6.47
C ALA A 455 -10.89 -49.72 7.04
N GLU A 456 -11.05 -49.21 8.26
CA GLU A 456 -12.35 -48.99 8.92
C GLU A 456 -13.23 -48.02 8.14
N SER A 457 -12.66 -46.89 7.69
CA SER A 457 -13.40 -45.87 6.94
C SER A 457 -13.93 -46.43 5.61
N VAL A 458 -13.10 -47.21 4.91
CA VAL A 458 -13.49 -47.85 3.64
C VAL A 458 -14.48 -49.01 3.86
N ALA A 459 -14.33 -49.79 4.93
CA ALA A 459 -15.26 -50.86 5.27
C ALA A 459 -16.65 -50.33 5.65
N GLY A 460 -16.70 -49.24 6.44
CA GLY A 460 -17.94 -48.53 6.77
C GLY A 460 -18.64 -47.98 5.51
N LEU A 461 -17.87 -47.35 4.61
CA LEU A 461 -18.38 -46.92 3.31
C LEU A 461 -18.95 -48.10 2.51
N ALA A 462 -18.22 -49.22 2.41
CA ALA A 462 -18.64 -50.38 1.63
C ALA A 462 -20.00 -50.94 2.09
N LEU A 463 -20.26 -50.97 3.39
CA LEU A 463 -21.54 -51.41 3.95
C LEU A 463 -22.67 -50.43 3.67
N GLU A 464 -22.44 -49.11 3.85
CA GLU A 464 -23.47 -48.10 3.55
C GLU A 464 -23.79 -48.05 2.05
N LEU A 465 -22.77 -48.20 1.18
CA LEU A 465 -22.96 -48.34 -0.27
C LEU A 465 -23.79 -49.58 -0.61
N MET A 466 -23.52 -50.71 0.04
CA MET A 466 -24.27 -51.94 -0.19
C MET A 466 -25.73 -51.81 0.23
N GLU A 467 -26.00 -51.26 1.42
CA GLU A 467 -27.36 -51.01 1.92
C GLU A 467 -28.13 -50.05 1.00
N LYS A 468 -27.52 -48.90 0.65
CA LYS A 468 -28.16 -47.88 -0.18
C LYS A 468 -28.32 -48.31 -1.64
N SER A 469 -27.44 -49.16 -2.16
CA SER A 469 -27.58 -49.69 -3.52
C SER A 469 -28.85 -50.54 -3.71
N GLN A 470 -29.37 -51.16 -2.64
CA GLN A 470 -30.62 -51.93 -2.69
C GLN A 470 -31.88 -51.06 -2.84
N THR A 471 -31.77 -49.75 -2.59
CA THR A 471 -32.87 -48.79 -2.78
C THR A 471 -32.99 -48.34 -4.25
N LEU A 472 -31.93 -48.52 -5.03
CA LEU A 472 -31.90 -48.17 -6.44
C LEU A 472 -32.47 -49.31 -7.28
N LYS A 473 -33.33 -48.96 -8.22
CA LYS A 473 -33.96 -49.89 -9.16
C LYS A 473 -33.37 -49.72 -10.55
N ASP A 474 -33.28 -50.84 -11.27
CA ASP A 474 -32.95 -50.85 -12.69
C ASP A 474 -34.04 -50.15 -13.50
N PRO A 475 -33.71 -49.15 -14.35
CA PRO A 475 -34.68 -48.42 -15.17
C PRO A 475 -35.43 -49.31 -16.19
N ILE A 476 -34.91 -50.48 -16.54
CA ILE A 476 -35.51 -51.39 -17.53
C ILE A 476 -36.24 -52.55 -16.86
N THR A 477 -35.61 -53.19 -15.88
CA THR A 477 -36.12 -54.44 -15.30
C THR A 477 -36.87 -54.28 -13.97
N ASP A 478 -36.93 -53.06 -13.40
CA ASP A 478 -37.46 -52.70 -12.07
C ASP A 478 -36.89 -53.56 -10.92
N LYS A 479 -35.83 -54.33 -11.18
CA LYS A 479 -35.13 -55.15 -10.18
C LYS A 479 -34.20 -54.28 -9.36
N LYS A 480 -34.02 -54.65 -8.09
CA LYS A 480 -33.02 -54.01 -7.23
C LYS A 480 -31.63 -54.23 -7.80
N LEU A 481 -30.86 -53.15 -7.89
CA LEU A 481 -29.48 -53.22 -8.34
C LEU A 481 -28.64 -53.95 -7.28
N ARG A 482 -27.76 -54.83 -7.73
CA ARG A 482 -26.80 -55.53 -6.87
C ARG A 482 -25.40 -55.05 -7.18
N THR A 483 -24.60 -54.87 -6.15
CA THR A 483 -23.20 -54.46 -6.27
C THR A 483 -22.27 -55.61 -5.89
N ARG A 484 -21.10 -55.64 -6.53
CA ARG A 484 -19.97 -56.49 -6.15
C ARG A 484 -18.89 -55.58 -5.60
N ILE A 485 -18.46 -55.81 -4.37
CA ILE A 485 -17.45 -54.97 -3.73
C ILE A 485 -16.24 -55.83 -3.38
N GLY A 486 -15.04 -55.36 -3.76
CA GLY A 486 -13.78 -55.97 -3.40
C GLY A 486 -12.85 -54.96 -2.75
N MET A 487 -12.21 -55.36 -1.65
CA MET A 487 -11.28 -54.50 -0.89
C MET A 487 -9.92 -55.19 -0.72
N HIS A 488 -8.87 -54.39 -0.82
CA HIS A 488 -7.50 -54.83 -0.58
C HIS A 488 -6.66 -53.71 0.04
N THR A 489 -5.79 -54.07 0.99
CA THR A 489 -4.83 -53.16 1.60
C THR A 489 -3.42 -53.50 1.14
N GLY A 490 -2.65 -52.48 0.78
CA GLY A 490 -1.22 -52.61 0.45
C GLY A 490 -0.61 -51.27 0.08
N SER A 491 0.66 -51.29 -0.33
CA SER A 491 1.40 -50.08 -0.70
C SER A 491 0.99 -49.54 -2.07
N VAL A 492 0.93 -48.23 -2.24
CA VAL A 492 0.67 -47.55 -3.52
C VAL A 492 1.52 -46.30 -3.67
N VAL A 493 1.76 -45.88 -4.91
CA VAL A 493 2.33 -44.57 -5.23
C VAL A 493 1.22 -43.69 -5.77
N GLY A 494 0.95 -42.57 -5.11
CA GLY A 494 -0.03 -41.58 -5.58
C GLY A 494 0.66 -40.37 -6.18
N GLY A 495 0.16 -39.85 -7.29
CA GLY A 495 0.74 -38.68 -7.96
C GLY A 495 -0.18 -38.06 -9.00
N VAL A 496 0.11 -36.81 -9.38
CA VAL A 496 -0.67 -36.08 -10.39
C VAL A 496 -0.10 -36.35 -11.78
N VAL A 497 -0.97 -36.80 -12.69
CA VAL A 497 -0.63 -37.09 -14.08
C VAL A 497 -1.35 -36.12 -15.01
N GLY A 498 -0.64 -35.65 -16.05
CA GLY A 498 -1.19 -34.77 -17.07
C GLY A 498 -0.96 -33.28 -16.77
N LYS A 499 -0.55 -32.53 -17.81
CA LYS A 499 -0.29 -31.08 -17.71
C LYS A 499 -1.53 -30.21 -17.98
N ARG A 500 -2.40 -30.65 -18.89
CA ARG A 500 -3.61 -29.91 -19.30
C ARG A 500 -4.85 -30.32 -18.50
N MET A 501 -4.98 -31.59 -18.18
CA MET A 501 -6.03 -32.16 -17.33
C MET A 501 -5.33 -32.94 -16.22
N PRO A 502 -4.89 -32.26 -15.14
CA PRO A 502 -4.19 -32.90 -14.05
C PRO A 502 -5.15 -33.79 -13.26
N GLN A 503 -4.81 -35.07 -13.11
CA GLN A 503 -5.60 -36.07 -12.39
C GLN A 503 -4.74 -36.74 -11.33
N TYR A 504 -5.29 -36.90 -10.13
CA TYR A 504 -4.59 -37.64 -9.07
C TYR A 504 -4.83 -39.15 -9.24
N CYS A 505 -3.78 -39.85 -9.65
CA CYS A 505 -3.82 -41.28 -9.95
C CYS A 505 -3.05 -42.09 -8.91
N LEU A 506 -3.52 -43.31 -8.66
CA LEU A 506 -2.85 -44.31 -7.83
C LEU A 506 -2.20 -45.39 -8.70
N PHE A 507 -0.94 -45.71 -8.41
CA PHE A 507 -0.15 -46.73 -9.10
C PHE A 507 0.32 -47.81 -8.13
N GLY A 508 0.27 -49.06 -8.55
CA GLY A 508 0.80 -50.20 -7.78
C GLY A 508 0.06 -51.51 -8.05
N ASP A 509 0.65 -52.63 -7.63
CA ASP A 509 0.02 -53.95 -7.74
C ASP A 509 -1.23 -54.07 -6.82
N THR A 510 -1.30 -53.24 -5.78
CA THR A 510 -2.45 -53.14 -4.87
C THR A 510 -3.72 -52.75 -5.61
N VAL A 511 -3.67 -51.80 -6.56
CA VAL A 511 -4.83 -51.39 -7.38
C VAL A 511 -5.33 -52.56 -8.22
N ASN A 512 -4.41 -53.27 -8.88
CA ASN A 512 -4.72 -54.43 -9.72
C ASN A 512 -5.28 -55.61 -8.91
N THR A 513 -4.76 -55.81 -7.70
CA THR A 513 -5.27 -56.84 -6.78
C THR A 513 -6.67 -56.51 -6.30
N ALA A 514 -6.94 -55.26 -5.92
CA ALA A 514 -8.25 -54.81 -5.45
C ALA A 514 -9.33 -54.98 -6.55
N SER A 515 -9.02 -54.58 -7.79
CA SER A 515 -9.89 -54.79 -8.95
C SER A 515 -10.21 -56.27 -9.18
N ARG A 516 -9.21 -57.16 -9.03
CA ARG A 516 -9.45 -58.62 -9.12
C ARG A 516 -10.31 -59.12 -7.96
N MET A 517 -10.10 -58.62 -6.75
CA MET A 517 -10.93 -58.99 -5.58
C MET A 517 -12.41 -58.70 -5.84
N GLN A 518 -12.70 -57.56 -6.46
CA GLN A 518 -14.06 -57.21 -6.89
C GLN A 518 -14.58 -58.13 -8.00
N THR A 519 -13.75 -58.46 -8.99
CA THR A 519 -14.14 -59.32 -10.12
C THR A 519 -14.56 -60.72 -9.66
N TYR A 520 -13.82 -61.31 -8.72
CA TYR A 520 -14.13 -62.62 -8.12
C TYR A 520 -15.14 -62.54 -6.95
N SER A 521 -15.74 -61.36 -6.73
CA SER A 521 -16.74 -61.13 -5.70
C SER A 521 -18.09 -61.75 -6.05
N GLU A 522 -18.77 -62.30 -5.05
CA GLU A 522 -20.16 -62.72 -5.21
C GLU A 522 -21.08 -61.48 -5.19
N PRO A 523 -22.16 -61.45 -6.01
CA PRO A 523 -23.14 -60.37 -5.95
C PRO A 523 -23.72 -60.21 -4.54
N GLY A 524 -23.76 -58.98 -4.02
CA GLY A 524 -24.31 -58.68 -2.70
C GLY A 524 -23.41 -59.06 -1.52
N HIS A 525 -22.14 -59.42 -1.76
CA HIS A 525 -21.15 -59.68 -0.73
C HIS A 525 -19.93 -58.77 -0.91
N ILE A 526 -19.26 -58.45 0.20
CA ILE A 526 -18.04 -57.64 0.22
C ILE A 526 -16.86 -58.59 0.43
N HIS A 527 -15.96 -58.68 -0.55
CA HIS A 527 -14.79 -59.53 -0.46
C HIS A 527 -13.56 -58.76 0.02
N LEU A 528 -12.86 -59.33 0.98
CA LEU A 528 -11.65 -58.78 1.58
C LEU A 528 -10.46 -59.70 1.27
N SER A 529 -9.32 -59.09 0.98
CA SER A 529 -8.02 -59.77 1.01
C SER A 529 -7.53 -60.02 2.44
N GLU A 530 -6.67 -61.02 2.63
CA GLU A 530 -6.01 -61.27 3.93
C GLU A 530 -5.32 -60.03 4.55
N PRO A 531 -4.55 -59.20 3.83
CA PRO A 531 -3.98 -57.98 4.42
C PRO A 531 -5.03 -56.98 4.91
N CYS A 532 -6.15 -56.85 4.18
CA CYS A 532 -7.25 -55.98 4.60
C CYS A 532 -7.96 -56.52 5.85
N HIS A 533 -8.06 -57.85 5.97
CA HIS A 533 -8.63 -58.48 7.15
C HIS A 533 -7.76 -58.22 8.40
N LYS A 534 -6.44 -58.32 8.30
CA LYS A 534 -5.53 -58.01 9.41
C LYS A 534 -5.71 -56.58 9.94
N CYS A 535 -5.89 -55.61 9.05
CA CYS A 535 -6.20 -54.23 9.44
C CYS A 535 -7.59 -54.05 10.09
N LEU A 536 -8.48 -55.03 9.95
CA LEU A 536 -9.84 -55.04 10.49
C LEU A 536 -10.01 -56.01 11.68
N GLU A 537 -9.03 -56.87 11.98
CA GLU A 537 -9.07 -57.83 13.10
C GLU A 537 -9.22 -57.13 14.46
N GLU A 538 -8.66 -55.93 14.59
CA GLU A 538 -8.74 -55.11 15.81
C GLU A 538 -10.03 -54.26 15.89
N THR A 539 -10.94 -54.40 14.93
CA THR A 539 -12.14 -53.56 14.79
C THR A 539 -13.45 -54.34 14.96
N GLU A 540 -14.59 -53.63 14.96
CA GLU A 540 -15.90 -54.18 15.31
C GLU A 540 -16.65 -54.90 14.15
N PHE A 541 -15.97 -55.17 13.02
CA PHE A 541 -16.53 -55.81 11.82
C PHE A 541 -16.45 -57.34 11.87
N VAL A 542 -17.53 -58.01 11.45
CA VAL A 542 -17.60 -59.47 11.38
C VAL A 542 -17.20 -59.94 9.98
N THR A 543 -16.21 -60.83 9.93
CA THR A 543 -15.67 -61.40 8.68
C THR A 543 -15.70 -62.93 8.74
N VAL A 544 -16.01 -63.56 7.61
CA VAL A 544 -16.15 -65.01 7.45
C VAL A 544 -15.18 -65.49 6.37
N LEU A 545 -14.41 -66.54 6.65
CA LEU A 545 -13.46 -67.10 5.69
C LEU A 545 -14.21 -67.87 4.58
N ARG A 546 -14.03 -67.47 3.32
CA ARG A 546 -14.63 -68.14 2.14
C ARG A 546 -13.78 -69.31 1.64
N GLY A 547 -12.45 -69.19 1.75
CA GLY A 547 -11.48 -70.18 1.28
C GLY A 547 -10.40 -69.59 0.36
N LYS A 548 -9.56 -70.45 -0.23
CA LYS A 548 -8.51 -70.04 -1.19
C LYS A 548 -9.11 -69.94 -2.59
N VAL A 549 -9.02 -68.76 -3.22
CA VAL A 549 -9.47 -68.51 -4.60
C VAL A 549 -8.25 -68.30 -5.49
N ASN A 550 -8.26 -68.93 -6.67
CA ASN A 550 -7.21 -68.74 -7.69
C ASN A 550 -7.41 -67.39 -8.38
N ILE A 551 -6.61 -66.38 -8.03
CA ILE A 551 -6.60 -65.07 -8.69
C ILE A 551 -5.40 -65.05 -9.66
N LYS A 552 -5.64 -65.44 -10.92
CA LYS A 552 -4.59 -65.67 -11.96
C LYS A 552 -3.48 -66.65 -11.49
N LYS A 553 -2.21 -66.21 -11.50
CA LYS A 553 -1.01 -67.02 -11.17
C LYS A 553 -0.82 -67.26 -9.66
N TYR A 554 -1.65 -66.68 -8.78
CA TYR A 554 -1.49 -66.76 -7.33
C TYR A 554 -2.75 -67.30 -6.63
N GLN A 555 -2.56 -68.23 -5.70
CA GLN A 555 -3.59 -68.61 -4.73
C GLN A 555 -3.60 -67.63 -3.57
N ARG A 556 -4.73 -66.98 -3.29
CA ARG A 556 -4.89 -66.08 -2.14
C ARG A 556 -6.12 -66.46 -1.32
N GLN A 557 -6.05 -66.29 0.00
CA GLN A 557 -7.21 -66.42 0.88
C GLN A 557 -8.15 -65.23 0.69
N VAL A 558 -9.43 -65.52 0.54
CA VAL A 558 -10.50 -64.53 0.40
C VAL A 558 -11.44 -64.66 1.59
N LEU A 559 -11.78 -63.52 2.20
CA LEU A 559 -12.76 -63.42 3.26
C LEU A 559 -13.99 -62.65 2.76
N ILE A 560 -15.15 -62.97 3.31
CA ILE A 560 -16.40 -62.24 3.10
C ILE A 560 -16.68 -61.42 4.35
N MET A 561 -16.98 -60.14 4.19
CA MET A 561 -17.49 -59.30 5.28
C MET A 561 -19.02 -59.31 5.22
N SER A 562 -19.67 -59.65 6.33
CA SER A 562 -21.12 -59.85 6.38
C SER A 562 -21.85 -58.78 7.19
N GLU A 563 -21.40 -58.45 8.41
CA GLU A 563 -22.14 -57.57 9.33
C GLU A 563 -21.21 -56.80 10.29
N ILE A 564 -21.75 -55.77 10.96
CA ILE A 564 -21.12 -55.05 12.08
C ILE A 564 -21.72 -55.60 13.38
N SER A 565 -20.92 -55.83 14.42
CA SER A 565 -21.43 -56.20 15.76
C SER A 565 -22.40 -55.13 16.31
N GLU A 566 -23.42 -55.50 17.11
CA GLU A 566 -24.41 -54.54 17.68
C GLU A 566 -23.75 -53.36 18.43
N THR A 567 -22.55 -53.58 18.98
CA THR A 567 -21.72 -52.55 19.62
C THR A 567 -21.14 -51.51 18.64
N GLY A 568 -20.80 -51.89 17.41
CA GLY A 568 -20.24 -50.98 16.40
C GLY A 568 -21.27 -50.18 15.59
N LEU A 569 -22.48 -50.71 15.44
CA LEU A 569 -23.64 -49.96 14.92
C LEU A 569 -23.94 -48.71 15.76
N ASN A 570 -23.77 -48.80 17.09
CA ASN A 570 -23.97 -47.68 18.01
C ASN A 570 -22.84 -46.63 17.94
N LYS A 571 -21.60 -47.05 17.66
CA LYS A 571 -20.45 -46.14 17.48
C LYS A 571 -20.51 -45.39 16.15
N ILE A 572 -20.90 -46.06 15.06
CA ILE A 572 -21.13 -45.42 13.76
C ILE A 572 -22.32 -44.45 13.82
N ARG A 573 -23.39 -44.76 14.58
CA ARG A 573 -24.45 -43.78 14.90
C ARG A 573 -23.91 -42.57 15.68
N ASN A 574 -23.01 -42.77 16.65
CA ASN A 574 -22.34 -41.67 17.36
C ASN A 574 -21.38 -40.85 16.46
N ILE A 575 -20.73 -41.47 15.47
CA ILE A 575 -19.93 -40.78 14.46
C ILE A 575 -20.83 -39.98 13.51
N ARG A 576 -22.00 -40.53 13.12
CA ARG A 576 -23.06 -39.82 12.36
C ARG A 576 -23.57 -38.59 13.11
N GLU A 577 -23.82 -38.68 14.41
CA GLU A 577 -24.25 -37.53 15.23
C GLU A 577 -23.14 -36.46 15.38
N LYS A 578 -21.87 -36.87 15.43
CA LYS A 578 -20.72 -35.95 15.47
C LYS A 578 -20.41 -35.30 14.12
N SER A 579 -20.62 -36.00 13.00
CA SER A 579 -20.42 -35.43 11.65
C SER A 579 -21.56 -34.51 11.23
N GLU A 580 -22.81 -34.80 11.62
CA GLU A 580 -23.96 -33.90 11.42
C GLU A 580 -23.79 -32.58 12.21
N GLN A 581 -23.20 -32.62 13.42
CA GLN A 581 -22.82 -31.41 14.16
C GLN A 581 -21.60 -30.66 13.56
N CYS A 582 -20.79 -31.32 12.74
CA CYS A 582 -19.62 -30.72 12.07
C CYS A 582 -19.87 -30.29 10.63
N SER A 583 -21.09 -30.47 10.11
CA SER A 583 -21.52 -30.12 8.74
C SER A 583 -21.58 -28.62 8.43
N HIS A 584 -20.91 -27.79 9.22
CA HIS A 584 -20.51 -26.43 8.86
C HIS A 584 -18.98 -26.36 8.78
N ASN A 585 -18.46 -26.87 7.67
CA ASN A 585 -17.20 -26.53 7.02
C ASN A 585 -16.09 -25.96 7.95
N PRO A 586 -15.29 -26.81 8.64
CA PRO A 586 -14.28 -26.37 9.60
C PRO A 586 -13.09 -25.65 8.96
N CYS A 587 -12.79 -25.94 7.68
CA CYS A 587 -11.70 -25.29 6.94
C CYS A 587 -12.03 -23.83 6.62
N ILE A 588 -13.28 -23.51 6.29
CA ILE A 588 -13.71 -22.13 6.06
C ILE A 588 -13.80 -21.38 7.40
N LEU A 589 -14.30 -21.99 8.48
CA LEU A 589 -14.43 -21.31 9.78
C LEU A 589 -13.10 -21.04 10.51
N LYS A 590 -12.09 -21.91 10.42
CA LYS A 590 -10.76 -21.65 11.02
C LYS A 590 -9.96 -20.60 10.25
N GLN A 591 -10.10 -20.55 8.93
CA GLN A 591 -9.44 -19.53 8.11
C GLN A 591 -10.22 -18.20 8.18
N CYS A 592 -11.55 -18.22 8.10
CA CYS A 592 -12.38 -17.04 8.30
C CYS A 592 -12.26 -16.45 9.70
N ARG A 593 -12.19 -17.23 10.80
CA ARG A 593 -11.97 -16.64 12.15
C ARG A 593 -10.60 -15.97 12.31
N LYS A 594 -9.57 -16.45 11.60
CA LYS A 594 -8.23 -15.81 11.56
C LYS A 594 -8.21 -14.54 10.69
N TYR A 595 -9.01 -14.49 9.63
CA TYR A 595 -9.18 -13.31 8.77
C TYR A 595 -10.13 -12.27 9.39
N TYR A 596 -11.21 -12.69 10.05
CA TYR A 596 -12.20 -11.81 10.69
C TYR A 596 -11.63 -11.12 11.94
N SER A 597 -10.76 -11.77 12.73
CA SER A 597 -10.11 -11.11 13.88
C SER A 597 -9.04 -10.08 13.44
N LYS A 598 -8.39 -10.29 12.30
CA LYS A 598 -7.54 -9.27 11.64
C LYS A 598 -8.37 -8.14 11.02
N PHE A 599 -9.54 -8.43 10.47
CA PHE A 599 -10.44 -7.43 9.89
C PHE A 599 -11.09 -6.53 10.97
N GLU A 600 -11.44 -7.08 12.15
CA GLU A 600 -11.89 -6.29 13.30
C GLU A 600 -10.77 -5.42 13.92
N GLN A 601 -9.52 -5.88 13.91
CA GLN A 601 -8.37 -5.05 14.30
C GLN A 601 -8.16 -3.87 13.33
N CYS A 602 -8.31 -4.08 12.02
CA CYS A 602 -8.27 -2.99 11.03
C CYS A 602 -9.46 -2.02 11.16
N ARG A 603 -10.68 -2.53 11.46
CA ARG A 603 -11.88 -1.69 11.65
C ARG A 603 -11.82 -0.83 12.92
N LYS A 604 -11.13 -1.30 13.98
CA LYS A 604 -10.81 -0.49 15.17
C LYS A 604 -9.82 0.64 14.86
N TYR A 605 -8.85 0.40 13.98
CA TYR A 605 -7.91 1.44 13.51
C TYR A 605 -8.60 2.48 12.62
N GLN A 606 -9.54 2.05 11.76
CA GLN A 606 -10.27 2.95 10.85
C GLN A 606 -11.27 3.86 11.59
N ARG A 607 -11.85 3.42 12.72
CA ARG A 607 -12.68 4.28 13.59
C ARG A 607 -11.87 5.28 14.41
N GLN A 608 -10.61 4.99 14.75
CA GLN A 608 -9.74 5.94 15.44
C GLN A 608 -9.21 7.06 14.52
N VAL A 609 -9.16 6.85 13.20
CA VAL A 609 -8.71 7.86 12.22
C VAL A 609 -9.84 8.81 11.77
N LEU A 610 -11.11 8.46 12.01
CA LEU A 610 -12.27 9.32 11.69
C LEU A 610 -12.77 10.15 12.88
N THR A 611 -12.06 10.13 14.02
CA THR A 611 -12.43 10.89 15.23
C THR A 611 -11.31 11.83 15.73
N VAL A 612 -10.36 12.15 14.86
CA VAL A 612 -9.35 13.22 15.01
C VAL A 612 -9.43 14.08 13.77
#